data_AF-A0A4R1MRY1-F1
#
_entry.id   AF-A0A4R1MRY1-F1
#
_cell.length_a   1.000
_cell.length_b   1.000
_cell.length_c   1.000
_cell.angle_alpha   90.00
_cell.angle_beta   90.00
_cell.angle_gamma   90.00
#
_symmetry.space_group_name_H-M   'P 1'
#
loop_
_entity.id
_entity.type
_entity.pdbx_description
1 polymer ?
#
loop_
_entity_poly.entity_id
_entity_poly.type
_entity_poly.pdbx_seq_one_letter_code
_entity_poly.pdbx_strand_id
1 'polypeptide(L)'
;MKLKKRLIVAVCLIIIMVLSGCTKDQGPSLKEGLFSNEDVKRILEEEGLDLTKVSEQPSMKVDTNITPTSYEVGENEDTLFIYSFDSISSCKEFLSIFHSTYNIENENLLLHIYAAKNIAIVYEPPQEFSAATAAVSQNISNAVFYRMNDVKKVAFQGGGDYWNTNLDLEYFEYEWEDDKGEERLEYYGRYELSMTFLDENSEEVSDLVYQFSINENRSIGERISSQEGESVLEKGATYSRSSTIDRPIENEALDFMIEWNNYEENFTLIKSNKVF
;
A
#
# COMPACT_ATOMS: atom_id res chain seq x y z
N MET A 1 38.41 47.88 20.82
CA MET A 1 38.31 47.32 19.45
C MET A 1 37.96 45.82 19.41
N LYS A 2 38.54 44.97 20.28
CA LYS A 2 38.27 43.52 20.30
C LYS A 2 36.82 43.13 20.66
N LEU A 3 36.15 43.91 21.52
CA LEU A 3 34.76 43.65 21.93
C LEU A 3 33.75 43.83 20.78
N LYS A 4 33.93 44.88 19.95
CA LYS A 4 33.08 45.12 18.78
C LYS A 4 33.19 44.00 17.74
N LYS A 5 34.40 43.46 17.53
CA LYS A 5 34.61 42.32 16.62
C LYS A 5 33.93 41.03 17.10
N ARG A 6 33.94 40.76 18.42
CA ARG A 6 33.26 39.59 19.01
C ARG A 6 31.74 39.69 18.94
N LEU A 7 31.20 40.90 19.14
CA LEU A 7 29.76 41.15 19.02
C LEU A 7 29.25 40.93 17.59
N ILE A 8 30.00 41.42 16.58
CA ILE A 8 29.63 41.25 15.17
C ILE A 8 29.61 39.76 14.79
N VAL A 9 30.61 38.98 15.22
CA VAL A 9 30.66 37.53 14.93
C VAL A 9 29.50 36.78 15.58
N ALA A 10 29.13 37.12 16.83
CA ALA A 10 28.01 36.48 17.51
C ALA A 10 26.66 36.80 16.83
N VAL A 11 26.45 38.03 16.38
CA VAL A 11 25.23 38.43 15.66
C VAL A 11 25.14 37.72 14.31
N CYS A 12 26.25 37.59 13.56
CA CYS A 12 26.26 36.84 12.31
C CYS A 12 25.94 35.35 12.50
N LEU A 13 26.44 34.72 13.57
CA LEU A 13 26.15 33.31 13.88
C LEU A 13 24.67 33.08 14.24
N ILE A 14 24.04 34.00 14.97
CA ILE A 14 22.61 33.92 15.29
C ILE A 14 21.78 34.10 14.01
N ILE A 15 22.15 35.04 13.13
CA ILE A 15 21.46 35.23 11.85
C ILE A 15 21.59 33.98 10.96
N ILE A 16 22.75 33.33 10.92
CA ILE A 16 22.93 32.08 10.16
C ILE A 16 22.09 30.95 10.76
N MET A 17 22.03 30.80 12.09
CA MET A 17 21.16 29.77 12.72
C MET A 17 19.66 30.04 12.49
N VAL A 18 19.23 31.29 12.45
CA VAL A 18 17.84 31.66 12.15
C VAL A 18 17.51 31.46 10.66
N LEU A 19 18.47 31.70 9.76
CA LEU A 19 18.29 31.47 8.32
C LEU A 19 18.36 29.98 7.94
N SER A 20 19.15 29.17 8.64
CA SER A 20 19.20 27.72 8.45
C SER A 20 18.02 26.96 9.08
N GLY A 21 17.22 27.62 9.93
CA GLY A 21 16.06 27.03 10.60
C GLY A 21 14.73 27.17 9.86
N CYS A 22 14.72 27.71 8.63
CA CYS A 22 13.50 27.91 7.83
C CYS A 22 13.69 27.51 6.36
N THR A 23 14.34 26.38 6.10
CA THR A 23 13.89 25.55 4.98
C THR A 23 12.92 24.53 5.56
N LYS A 24 11.69 24.99 5.83
CA LYS A 24 10.57 24.06 5.67
C LYS A 24 10.69 23.59 4.24
N ASP A 25 10.95 22.30 4.04
CA ASP A 25 10.57 21.64 2.80
C ASP A 25 9.13 22.05 2.56
N GLN A 26 8.93 23.02 1.67
CA GLN A 26 7.63 23.27 1.12
C GLN A 26 7.43 22.14 0.11
N GLY A 27 7.09 20.97 0.64
CA GLY A 27 6.20 20.07 -0.09
C GLY A 27 5.03 20.93 -0.60
N PRO A 28 4.60 20.72 -1.84
CA PRO A 28 3.72 21.65 -2.55
C PRO A 28 2.46 21.94 -1.73
N SER A 29 2.24 23.22 -1.41
CA SER A 29 1.00 23.68 -0.79
C SER A 29 -0.12 23.68 -1.83
N LEU A 30 -0.81 22.55 -1.95
CA LEU A 30 -2.07 22.41 -2.68
C LEU A 30 -3.23 22.79 -1.75
N LYS A 31 -4.48 22.78 -2.23
CA LYS A 31 -5.59 22.39 -1.36
C LYS A 31 -5.28 20.94 -0.95
N GLU A 32 -4.59 20.82 0.19
CA GLU A 32 -3.49 19.88 0.43
C GLU A 32 -3.85 18.42 0.13
N GLY A 33 -3.17 17.83 -0.86
CA GLY A 33 -3.16 16.38 -1.09
C GLY A 33 -3.96 15.84 -2.28
N LEU A 34 -4.78 16.64 -2.97
CA LEU A 34 -5.50 16.17 -4.17
C LEU A 34 -4.60 16.15 -5.42
N PHE A 35 -4.85 15.21 -6.33
CA PHE A 35 -4.10 15.05 -7.59
C PHE A 35 -4.87 15.64 -8.78
N SER A 36 -4.14 16.17 -9.78
CA SER A 36 -4.68 16.43 -11.12
C SER A 36 -4.43 15.25 -12.07
N ASN A 37 -5.08 15.23 -13.24
CA ASN A 37 -4.81 14.22 -14.26
C ASN A 37 -3.36 14.23 -14.74
N GLU A 38 -2.72 15.40 -14.80
CA GLU A 38 -1.31 15.56 -15.16
C GLU A 38 -0.38 15.00 -14.08
N ASP A 39 -0.72 15.14 -12.80
CA ASP A 39 0.04 14.53 -11.70
C ASP A 39 -0.02 13.01 -11.81
N VAL A 40 -1.22 12.44 -12.01
CA VAL A 40 -1.41 10.99 -12.13
C VAL A 40 -0.67 10.46 -13.36
N LYS A 41 -0.79 11.12 -14.51
CA LYS A 41 -0.05 10.74 -15.72
C LYS A 41 1.45 10.67 -15.46
N ARG A 42 2.02 11.72 -14.86
CA ARG A 42 3.45 11.79 -14.54
C ARG A 42 3.87 10.67 -13.59
N ILE A 43 3.09 10.42 -12.54
CA ILE A 43 3.36 9.35 -11.57
C ILE A 43 3.34 7.96 -12.25
N LEU A 44 2.38 7.71 -13.13
CA LEU A 44 2.29 6.46 -13.88
C LEU A 44 3.47 6.29 -14.85
N GLU A 45 3.91 7.36 -15.50
CA GLU A 45 5.10 7.36 -16.36
C GLU A 45 6.40 7.13 -15.58
N GLU A 46 6.51 7.69 -14.37
CA GLU A 46 7.64 7.44 -13.45
C GLU A 46 7.70 5.97 -13.00
N GLU A 47 6.56 5.26 -12.95
CA GLU A 47 6.47 3.82 -12.69
C GLU A 47 6.57 2.95 -13.96
N GLY A 48 6.99 3.56 -15.08
CA GLY A 48 7.37 2.86 -16.31
C GLY A 48 6.23 2.58 -17.29
N LEU A 49 5.08 3.26 -17.15
CA LEU A 49 4.01 3.20 -18.16
C LEU A 49 4.23 4.27 -19.24
N ASP A 50 4.11 3.89 -20.50
CA ASP A 50 4.10 4.85 -21.61
C ASP A 50 2.66 5.23 -21.93
N LEU A 51 2.27 6.49 -21.71
CA LEU A 51 0.89 6.94 -21.78
C LEU A 51 0.66 7.93 -22.93
N THR A 52 -0.08 7.48 -23.95
CA THR A 52 -0.49 8.33 -25.07
C THR A 52 -1.95 8.74 -24.90
N LYS A 53 -2.21 10.05 -24.84
CA LYS A 53 -3.59 10.56 -24.68
C LYS A 53 -4.44 10.23 -25.90
N VAL A 54 -5.61 9.64 -25.68
CA VAL A 54 -6.57 9.26 -26.74
C VAL A 54 -7.95 9.86 -26.49
N SER A 55 -8.85 9.75 -27.48
CA SER A 55 -10.23 10.26 -27.39
C SER A 55 -11.26 9.17 -27.08
N GLU A 56 -10.79 7.95 -26.80
CA GLU A 56 -11.63 6.80 -26.49
C GLU A 56 -12.46 7.03 -25.24
N GLN A 57 -13.60 6.36 -25.16
CA GLN A 57 -14.49 6.41 -24.02
C GLN A 57 -14.45 5.04 -23.32
N PRO A 58 -14.61 5.01 -21.98
CA PRO A 58 -14.68 3.76 -21.25
C PRO A 58 -15.75 2.86 -21.85
N SER A 59 -15.43 1.56 -21.99
CA SER A 59 -16.38 0.57 -22.49
C SER A 59 -17.64 0.52 -21.61
N MET A 60 -17.45 0.78 -20.32
CA MET A 60 -18.52 0.90 -19.36
C MET A 60 -19.09 2.32 -19.31
N LYS A 61 -20.42 2.40 -19.41
CA LYS A 61 -21.18 3.63 -19.20
C LYS A 61 -21.43 3.84 -17.71
N VAL A 62 -20.62 4.69 -17.09
CA VAL A 62 -20.93 5.20 -15.75
C VAL A 62 -21.81 6.43 -15.90
N ASP A 63 -22.97 6.44 -15.24
CA ASP A 63 -23.81 7.63 -15.16
C ASP A 63 -23.17 8.64 -14.21
N THR A 64 -22.20 9.38 -14.74
CA THR A 64 -21.47 10.43 -14.03
C THR A 64 -21.32 11.64 -14.94
N ASN A 65 -21.36 12.82 -14.33
CA ASN A 65 -21.05 14.08 -15.03
C ASN A 65 -19.54 14.31 -15.21
N ILE A 66 -18.70 13.37 -14.75
CA ILE A 66 -17.25 13.45 -14.84
C ILE A 66 -16.76 12.76 -16.11
N THR A 67 -16.12 13.52 -16.99
CA THR A 67 -15.44 12.97 -18.18
C THR A 67 -14.02 12.55 -17.81
N PRO A 68 -13.63 11.28 -17.97
CA PRO A 68 -12.27 10.86 -17.71
C PRO A 68 -11.29 11.40 -18.75
N THR A 69 -10.01 11.45 -18.41
CA THR A 69 -8.94 11.54 -19.40
C THR A 69 -8.49 10.14 -19.78
N SER A 70 -8.53 9.83 -21.07
CA SER A 70 -8.23 8.51 -21.61
C SER A 70 -6.80 8.44 -22.14
N TYR A 71 -6.12 7.33 -21.88
CA TYR A 71 -4.77 7.05 -22.34
C TYR A 71 -4.68 5.62 -22.88
N GLU A 72 -3.95 5.45 -23.97
CA GLU A 72 -3.45 4.14 -24.41
C GLU A 72 -2.13 3.85 -23.67
N VAL A 73 -1.93 2.59 -23.24
CA VAL A 73 -0.74 2.15 -22.52
C VAL A 73 0.19 1.37 -23.44
N GLY A 74 1.32 1.98 -23.81
CA GLY A 74 2.28 1.41 -24.76
C GLY A 74 1.65 1.17 -26.14
N GLU A 75 1.90 -0.02 -26.72
CA GLU A 75 1.37 -0.42 -28.03
C GLU A 75 0.31 -1.54 -27.94
N ASN A 76 -0.19 -1.86 -26.73
CA ASN A 76 -0.91 -3.12 -26.46
C ASN A 76 -2.45 -3.02 -26.53
N GLU A 77 -3.02 -1.97 -27.10
CA GLU A 77 -4.48 -1.67 -27.10
C GLU A 77 -5.10 -1.52 -25.68
N ASP A 78 -4.28 -1.65 -24.64
CA ASP A 78 -4.59 -1.34 -23.25
C ASP A 78 -5.09 0.11 -23.10
N THR A 79 -6.25 0.30 -22.46
CA THR A 79 -6.79 1.64 -22.22
C THR A 79 -6.92 1.93 -20.74
N LEU A 80 -6.54 3.15 -20.35
CA LEU A 80 -6.60 3.65 -18.99
C LEU A 80 -7.40 4.94 -18.95
N PHE A 81 -8.38 5.00 -18.04
CA PHE A 81 -9.26 6.13 -17.83
C PHE A 81 -9.03 6.74 -16.45
N ILE A 82 -8.59 8.01 -16.42
CA ILE A 82 -8.34 8.75 -15.18
C ILE A 82 -9.50 9.69 -14.92
N TYR A 83 -10.21 9.45 -13.82
CA TYR A 83 -11.27 10.31 -13.29
C TYR A 83 -10.70 11.16 -12.16
N SER A 84 -10.69 12.48 -12.35
CA SER A 84 -10.30 13.43 -11.31
C SER A 84 -11.54 14.13 -10.77
N PHE A 85 -11.77 13.99 -9.47
CA PHE A 85 -12.91 14.57 -8.76
C PHE A 85 -12.48 15.85 -8.03
N ASP A 86 -13.44 16.73 -7.75
CA ASP A 86 -13.20 17.95 -6.97
C ASP A 86 -13.00 17.67 -5.48
N SER A 87 -13.42 16.48 -5.00
CA SER A 87 -13.28 16.04 -3.62
C SER A 87 -13.08 14.53 -3.50
N ILE A 88 -12.57 14.10 -2.34
CA ILE A 88 -12.46 12.68 -1.98
C ILE A 88 -13.85 12.05 -1.84
N SER A 89 -14.82 12.76 -1.24
CA SER A 89 -16.22 12.33 -1.10
C SER A 89 -16.84 11.91 -2.44
N SER A 90 -16.70 12.76 -3.47
CA SER A 90 -17.26 12.48 -4.80
C SER A 90 -16.58 11.28 -5.47
N CYS A 91 -15.28 11.10 -5.26
CA CYS A 91 -14.58 9.90 -5.72
C CYS A 91 -15.11 8.63 -5.02
N LYS A 92 -15.37 8.69 -3.70
CA LYS A 92 -15.92 7.55 -2.94
C LYS A 92 -17.35 7.20 -3.35
N GLU A 93 -18.19 8.20 -3.61
CA GLU A 93 -19.53 7.99 -4.15
C GLU A 93 -19.47 7.28 -5.50
N PHE A 94 -18.60 7.75 -6.41
CA PHE A 94 -18.35 7.09 -7.70
C PHE A 94 -17.97 5.62 -7.51
N LEU A 95 -16.98 5.32 -6.66
CA LEU A 95 -16.52 3.94 -6.43
C LEU A 95 -17.62 3.04 -5.84
N SER A 96 -18.49 3.58 -4.99
CA SER A 96 -19.60 2.81 -4.42
C SER A 96 -20.56 2.25 -5.48
N ILE A 97 -20.80 3.03 -6.55
CA ILE A 97 -21.63 2.62 -7.70
C ILE A 97 -21.03 1.41 -8.40
N PHE A 98 -19.70 1.38 -8.57
CA PHE A 98 -19.02 0.25 -9.21
C PHE A 98 -19.19 -1.04 -8.42
N HIS A 99 -18.98 -0.97 -7.11
CA HIS A 99 -19.10 -2.14 -6.24
C HIS A 99 -20.55 -2.67 -6.19
N SER A 100 -21.55 -1.79 -6.28
CA SER A 100 -22.96 -2.20 -6.25
C SER A 100 -23.52 -2.69 -7.59
N THR A 101 -23.09 -2.10 -8.71
CA THR A 101 -23.75 -2.28 -10.01
C THR A 101 -23.07 -3.34 -10.87
N TYR A 102 -21.75 -3.49 -10.78
CA TYR A 102 -21.01 -4.34 -11.72
C TYR A 102 -20.92 -5.82 -11.34
N ASN A 103 -21.27 -6.16 -10.10
CA ASN A 103 -21.42 -7.56 -9.68
C ASN A 103 -22.66 -8.25 -10.29
N ILE A 104 -23.52 -7.53 -11.04
CA ILE A 104 -24.87 -8.00 -11.38
C ILE A 104 -25.10 -8.18 -12.89
N GLU A 105 -24.41 -7.44 -13.78
CA GLU A 105 -24.85 -7.36 -15.20
C GLU A 105 -23.83 -7.72 -16.30
N ASN A 106 -22.53 -7.87 -16.03
CA ASN A 106 -21.55 -8.17 -17.08
C ASN A 106 -20.41 -9.10 -16.62
N GLU A 107 -20.59 -10.41 -16.80
CA GLU A 107 -19.58 -11.44 -16.45
C GLU A 107 -18.30 -11.40 -17.32
N ASN A 108 -18.22 -10.57 -18.36
CA ASN A 108 -17.16 -10.64 -19.38
C ASN A 108 -16.23 -9.42 -19.48
N LEU A 109 -16.43 -8.35 -18.70
CA LEU A 109 -15.55 -7.18 -18.74
C LEU A 109 -14.56 -7.26 -17.58
N LEU A 110 -13.32 -7.65 -17.90
CA LEU A 110 -12.21 -7.64 -16.95
C LEU A 110 -11.80 -6.18 -16.74
N LEU A 111 -12.22 -5.57 -15.63
CA LEU A 111 -11.89 -4.19 -15.29
C LEU A 111 -11.09 -4.18 -14.00
N HIS A 112 -10.02 -3.40 -13.96
CA HIS A 112 -9.26 -3.14 -12.75
C HIS A 112 -9.43 -1.69 -12.32
N ILE A 113 -9.85 -1.49 -11.07
CA ILE A 113 -10.10 -0.16 -10.52
C ILE A 113 -9.11 0.10 -9.41
N TYR A 114 -8.47 1.25 -9.49
CA TYR A 114 -7.56 1.75 -8.47
C TYR A 114 -8.02 3.15 -8.07
N ALA A 115 -7.78 3.51 -6.82
CA ALA A 115 -8.14 4.83 -6.34
C ALA A 115 -7.16 5.33 -5.29
N ALA A 116 -6.97 6.65 -5.29
CA ALA A 116 -6.28 7.36 -4.22
C ALA A 116 -6.87 8.78 -4.13
N LYS A 117 -7.35 9.14 -2.94
CA LYS A 117 -7.91 10.46 -2.64
C LYS A 117 -9.04 10.84 -3.62
N ASN A 118 -8.82 11.84 -4.47
CA ASN A 118 -9.80 12.33 -5.45
C ASN A 118 -9.62 11.71 -6.86
N ILE A 119 -8.84 10.65 -7.00
CA ILE A 119 -8.61 9.99 -8.28
C ILE A 119 -9.20 8.57 -8.27
N ALA A 120 -9.89 8.23 -9.35
CA ALA A 120 -10.14 6.84 -9.73
C ALA A 120 -9.49 6.56 -11.09
N ILE A 121 -8.81 5.42 -11.18
CA ILE A 121 -8.19 4.90 -12.40
C ILE A 121 -8.94 3.62 -12.77
N VAL A 122 -9.54 3.60 -13.96
CA VAL A 122 -10.14 2.40 -14.54
C VAL A 122 -9.22 1.91 -15.65
N TYR A 123 -8.68 0.71 -15.48
CA TYR A 123 -7.85 0.04 -16.45
C TYR A 123 -8.67 -1.03 -17.17
N GLU A 124 -8.76 -0.90 -18.50
CA GLU A 124 -9.39 -1.82 -19.43
C GLU A 124 -8.28 -2.56 -20.20
N PRO A 125 -7.86 -3.75 -19.72
CA PRO A 125 -6.91 -4.58 -20.44
C PRO A 125 -7.53 -5.17 -21.71
N PRO A 126 -6.69 -5.67 -22.64
CA PRO A 126 -7.13 -6.41 -23.80
C PRO A 126 -7.90 -7.67 -23.39
N GLN A 127 -8.67 -8.21 -24.33
CA GLN A 127 -9.51 -9.38 -24.09
C GLN A 127 -8.72 -10.61 -23.60
N GLU A 128 -7.47 -10.76 -24.02
CA GLU A 128 -6.56 -11.81 -23.57
C GLU A 128 -5.60 -11.30 -22.50
N PHE A 129 -5.82 -11.70 -21.25
CA PHE A 129 -4.94 -11.34 -20.14
C PHE A 129 -3.57 -12.02 -20.28
N SER A 130 -2.50 -11.24 -20.33
CA SER A 130 -1.13 -11.72 -20.51
C SER A 130 -0.22 -11.33 -19.33
N ALA A 131 1.01 -11.85 -19.30
CA ALA A 131 2.01 -11.42 -18.34
C ALA A 131 2.36 -9.92 -18.48
N ALA A 132 2.26 -9.36 -19.70
CA ALA A 132 2.47 -7.93 -19.92
C ALA A 132 1.33 -7.10 -19.31
N THR A 133 0.08 -7.55 -19.50
CA THR A 133 -1.12 -6.97 -18.88
C THR A 133 -1.04 -6.99 -17.34
N ALA A 134 -0.57 -8.11 -16.78
CA ALA A 134 -0.33 -8.22 -15.34
C ALA A 134 0.74 -7.22 -14.86
N ALA A 135 1.80 -7.01 -15.63
CA ALA A 135 2.84 -6.03 -15.30
C ALA A 135 2.31 -4.59 -15.33
N VAL A 136 1.46 -4.23 -16.30
CA VAL A 136 0.79 -2.91 -16.35
C VAL A 136 -0.09 -2.72 -15.12
N SER A 137 -0.95 -3.69 -14.83
CA SER A 137 -1.80 -3.70 -13.63
C SER A 137 -0.99 -3.54 -12.33
N GLN A 138 0.15 -4.22 -12.23
CA GLN A 138 1.06 -4.11 -11.08
C GLN A 138 1.71 -2.72 -10.98
N ASN A 139 2.13 -2.13 -12.10
CA ASN A 139 2.72 -0.78 -12.11
C ASN A 139 1.69 0.27 -11.69
N ILE A 140 0.44 0.18 -12.16
CA ILE A 140 -0.65 1.06 -11.71
C ILE A 140 -0.87 0.87 -10.19
N SER A 141 -0.92 -0.37 -9.72
CA SER A 141 -1.09 -0.68 -8.30
C SER A 141 0.04 -0.08 -7.44
N ASN A 142 1.29 -0.17 -7.90
CA ASN A 142 2.45 0.37 -7.22
C ASN A 142 2.46 1.91 -7.24
N ALA A 143 2.11 2.52 -8.37
CA ALA A 143 1.96 3.96 -8.49
C ALA A 143 0.94 4.50 -7.48
N VAL A 144 -0.26 3.89 -7.45
CA VAL A 144 -1.32 4.28 -6.54
C VAL A 144 -0.91 4.08 -5.09
N PHE A 145 -0.30 2.93 -4.76
CA PHE A 145 0.10 2.65 -3.38
C PHE A 145 1.27 3.53 -2.93
N TYR A 146 2.41 3.51 -3.61
CA TYR A 146 3.66 4.14 -3.14
C TYR A 146 3.84 5.61 -3.54
N ARG A 147 3.20 6.08 -4.61
CA ARG A 147 3.41 7.44 -5.14
C ARG A 147 2.24 8.37 -4.92
N MET A 148 1.03 7.82 -4.83
CA MET A 148 -0.19 8.60 -4.61
C MET A 148 -0.65 8.61 -3.14
N ASN A 149 -0.02 7.79 -2.29
CA ASN A 149 -0.27 7.79 -0.86
C ASN A 149 1.03 7.92 -0.07
N ASP A 150 0.94 8.48 1.13
CA ASP A 150 2.05 8.62 2.06
C ASP A 150 2.29 7.30 2.79
N VAL A 151 2.93 6.35 2.11
CA VAL A 151 3.19 5.00 2.65
C VAL A 151 4.19 5.08 3.80
N LYS A 152 3.77 4.53 4.93
CA LYS A 152 4.56 4.26 6.12
C LYS A 152 5.02 2.81 6.09
N LYS A 153 6.23 2.56 6.59
CA LYS A 153 6.80 1.22 6.75
C LYS A 153 7.07 0.95 8.22
N VAL A 154 6.67 -0.22 8.69
CA VAL A 154 6.86 -0.68 10.06
C VAL A 154 7.24 -2.15 10.02
N ALA A 155 8.19 -2.58 10.84
CA ALA A 155 8.51 -4.00 11.00
C ALA A 155 8.21 -4.46 12.42
N PHE A 156 7.76 -5.70 12.58
CA PHE A 156 7.62 -6.37 13.86
C PHE A 156 8.51 -7.61 13.87
N GLN A 157 9.30 -7.77 14.93
CA GLN A 157 10.29 -8.84 15.04
C GLN A 157 10.17 -9.53 16.40
N GLY A 158 10.24 -10.84 16.40
CA GLY A 158 10.21 -11.65 17.60
C GLY A 158 10.51 -13.10 17.27
N GLY A 159 10.81 -13.89 18.30
CA GLY A 159 11.07 -15.30 18.14
C GLY A 159 10.99 -16.03 19.46
N GLY A 160 10.82 -17.33 19.36
CA GLY A 160 10.92 -18.26 20.48
C GLY A 160 12.17 -19.12 20.38
N ASP A 161 12.09 -20.30 20.98
CA ASP A 161 13.11 -21.34 20.96
C ASP A 161 13.25 -21.97 19.57
N TYR A 162 12.14 -22.09 18.81
CA TYR A 162 12.11 -22.82 17.53
C TYR A 162 11.89 -21.94 16.32
N TRP A 163 11.32 -20.76 16.50
CA TRP A 163 10.95 -19.87 15.40
C TRP A 163 11.50 -18.47 15.57
N ASN A 164 11.93 -17.87 14.46
CA ASN A 164 12.17 -16.45 14.35
C ASN A 164 11.24 -15.86 13.29
N THR A 165 10.51 -14.81 13.64
CA THR A 165 9.46 -14.23 12.81
C THR A 165 9.70 -12.75 12.57
N ASN A 166 9.51 -12.34 11.32
CA ASN A 166 9.48 -10.96 10.88
C ASN A 166 8.15 -10.68 10.19
N LEU A 167 7.51 -9.56 10.53
CA LEU A 167 6.33 -9.05 9.84
C LEU A 167 6.64 -7.63 9.38
N ASP A 168 6.87 -7.46 8.08
CA ASP A 168 7.07 -6.16 7.46
C ASP A 168 5.71 -5.66 6.97
N LEU A 169 5.31 -4.48 7.44
CA LEU A 169 4.06 -3.82 7.11
C LEU A 169 4.36 -2.54 6.36
N GLU A 170 3.73 -2.39 5.21
CA GLU A 170 3.66 -1.13 4.48
C GLU A 170 2.20 -0.70 4.42
N TYR A 171 1.89 0.53 4.78
CA TYR A 171 0.51 0.99 4.81
C TYR A 171 0.43 2.48 4.56
N PHE A 172 -0.71 2.93 4.08
CA PHE A 172 -1.07 4.34 4.14
C PHE A 172 -2.32 4.52 4.98
N GLU A 173 -2.44 5.70 5.55
CA GLU A 173 -3.66 6.15 6.18
C GLU A 173 -3.81 7.64 5.92
N TYR A 174 -5.04 8.09 5.71
CA TYR A 174 -5.32 9.52 5.65
C TYR A 174 -6.75 9.79 6.12
N GLU A 175 -6.89 10.95 6.75
CA GLU A 175 -8.16 11.46 7.24
C GLU A 175 -8.73 12.48 6.24
N TRP A 176 -10.05 12.52 6.11
CA TRP A 176 -10.75 13.59 5.40
C TRP A 176 -12.11 13.87 6.04
N GLU A 177 -12.63 15.06 5.79
CA GLU A 177 -13.99 15.42 6.15
C GLU A 177 -14.90 15.16 4.95
N ASP A 178 -16.02 14.47 5.16
CA ASP A 178 -17.01 14.27 4.11
C ASP A 178 -17.96 15.48 3.95
N ASP A 179 -18.85 15.41 2.96
CA ASP A 179 -19.75 16.54 2.63
C ASP A 179 -20.77 16.87 3.75
N LYS A 180 -20.86 16.04 4.78
CA LYS A 180 -21.70 16.25 5.97
C LYS A 180 -20.90 16.81 7.16
N GLY A 181 -19.59 17.02 7.00
CA GLY A 181 -18.72 17.43 8.09
C GLY A 181 -18.27 16.28 8.99
N GLU A 182 -18.44 15.02 8.56
CA GLU A 182 -18.00 13.85 9.34
C GLU A 182 -16.55 13.50 8.99
N GLU A 183 -15.71 13.36 10.02
CA GLU A 183 -14.35 12.85 9.87
C GLU A 183 -14.39 11.37 9.43
N ARG A 184 -13.59 11.06 8.41
CA ARG A 184 -13.41 9.74 7.81
C ARG A 184 -11.94 9.37 7.84
N LEU A 185 -11.69 8.07 7.90
CA LEU A 185 -10.35 7.48 7.81
C LEU A 185 -10.36 6.44 6.70
N GLU A 186 -9.34 6.47 5.86
CA GLU A 186 -9.01 5.38 4.94
C GLU A 186 -7.69 4.82 5.39
N TYR A 187 -7.66 3.50 5.45
CA TYR A 187 -6.48 2.75 5.77
C TYR A 187 -6.40 1.58 4.79
N TYR A 188 -5.23 1.37 4.24
CA TYR A 188 -4.92 0.15 3.53
C TYR A 188 -3.43 -0.16 3.70
N GLY A 189 -3.15 -1.41 4.00
CA GLY A 189 -1.80 -1.91 4.15
C GLY A 189 -1.61 -3.27 3.48
N ARG A 190 -0.34 -3.56 3.25
CA ARG A 190 0.21 -4.83 2.79
C ARG A 190 1.21 -5.28 3.82
N TYR A 191 1.22 -6.57 4.14
CA TYR A 191 2.26 -7.12 4.99
C TYR A 191 2.91 -8.32 4.34
N GLU A 192 4.17 -8.55 4.69
CA GLU A 192 4.95 -9.73 4.43
C GLU A 192 5.36 -10.36 5.75
N LEU A 193 4.83 -11.55 6.02
CA LEU A 193 5.20 -12.39 7.15
C LEU A 193 6.27 -13.37 6.67
N SER A 194 7.37 -13.47 7.41
CA SER A 194 8.41 -14.48 7.22
C SER A 194 8.69 -15.17 8.55
N MET A 195 8.67 -16.50 8.55
CA MET A 195 8.88 -17.35 9.71
C MET A 195 10.00 -18.34 9.39
N THR A 196 11.11 -18.24 10.10
CA THR A 196 12.27 -19.13 9.94
C THR A 196 12.30 -20.11 11.11
N PHE A 197 12.26 -21.40 10.80
CA PHE A 197 12.48 -22.47 11.76
C PHE A 197 13.97 -22.60 12.07
N LEU A 198 14.31 -22.67 13.36
CA LEU A 198 15.67 -22.56 13.86
C LEU A 198 16.36 -23.91 14.09
N ASP A 199 15.60 -25.01 14.10
CA ASP A 199 16.13 -26.36 14.30
C ASP A 199 16.61 -26.99 12.97
N GLU A 200 17.54 -27.95 13.07
CA GLU A 200 18.15 -28.65 11.94
C GLU A 200 17.16 -29.57 11.21
N ASN A 201 16.05 -29.95 11.86
CA ASN A 201 15.03 -30.87 11.32
C ASN A 201 13.87 -30.14 10.60
N SER A 202 14.14 -29.04 9.92
CA SER A 202 13.11 -28.24 9.22
C SER A 202 12.32 -29.04 8.16
N GLU A 203 12.95 -30.07 7.58
CA GLU A 203 12.33 -30.95 6.58
C GLU A 203 11.14 -31.74 7.14
N GLU A 204 11.02 -31.86 8.46
CA GLU A 204 9.92 -32.60 9.10
C GLU A 204 8.66 -31.74 9.29
N VAL A 205 8.73 -30.41 9.09
CA VAL A 205 7.58 -29.51 9.29
C VAL A 205 6.57 -29.69 8.16
N SER A 206 5.53 -30.48 8.40
CA SER A 206 4.50 -30.87 7.40
C SER A 206 3.16 -30.14 7.55
N ASP A 207 2.92 -29.56 8.72
CA ASP A 207 1.71 -28.81 9.05
C ASP A 207 2.13 -27.60 9.88
N LEU A 208 1.58 -26.44 9.53
CA LEU A 208 1.90 -25.16 10.16
C LEU A 208 0.62 -24.36 10.31
N VAL A 209 0.32 -23.94 11.54
CA VAL A 209 -0.71 -22.96 11.84
C VAL A 209 -0.02 -21.77 12.46
N TYR A 210 -0.39 -20.57 12.06
CA TYR A 210 0.06 -19.38 12.77
C TYR A 210 -1.10 -18.42 12.98
N GLN A 211 -1.01 -17.61 14.02
CA GLN A 211 -1.98 -16.60 14.35
C GLN A 211 -1.29 -15.41 15.03
N PHE A 212 -1.68 -14.19 14.66
CA PHE A 212 -1.28 -13.00 15.38
C PHE A 212 -2.44 -12.00 15.50
N SER A 213 -2.43 -11.25 16.60
CA SER A 213 -3.48 -10.28 16.91
C SER A 213 -3.06 -8.87 16.56
N ILE A 214 -3.81 -8.23 15.68
CA ILE A 214 -3.59 -6.82 15.27
C ILE A 214 -4.16 -5.85 16.31
N ASN A 215 -5.26 -6.24 16.93
CA ASN A 215 -5.92 -5.53 18.03
C ASN A 215 -6.74 -6.52 18.87
N GLU A 216 -7.32 -6.05 19.98
CA GLU A 216 -8.04 -6.88 20.95
C GLU A 216 -9.17 -7.74 20.35
N ASN A 217 -9.71 -7.35 19.19
CA ASN A 217 -10.89 -7.98 18.60
C ASN A 217 -10.60 -8.69 17.26
N ARG A 218 -9.35 -8.69 16.78
CA ARG A 218 -9.00 -9.27 15.49
C ARG A 218 -7.67 -9.99 15.51
N SER A 219 -7.74 -11.26 15.16
CA SER A 219 -6.60 -12.08 14.81
C SER A 219 -6.59 -12.39 13.32
N ILE A 220 -5.39 -12.51 12.76
CA ILE A 220 -5.14 -13.04 11.43
C ILE A 220 -4.37 -14.34 11.61
N GLY A 221 -4.77 -15.38 10.90
CA GLY A 221 -4.08 -16.65 10.93
C GLY A 221 -4.44 -17.51 9.73
N GLU A 222 -3.61 -18.51 9.48
CA GLU A 222 -3.83 -19.52 8.45
C GLU A 222 -3.27 -20.85 8.92
N ARG A 223 -3.84 -21.93 8.37
CA ARG A 223 -3.30 -23.28 8.43
C ARG A 223 -2.80 -23.68 7.05
N ILE A 224 -1.57 -24.18 7.00
CA ILE A 224 -0.92 -24.72 5.81
C ILE A 224 -0.54 -26.17 6.09
N SER A 225 -0.83 -27.06 5.15
CA SER A 225 -0.46 -28.47 5.22
C SER A 225 0.08 -28.92 3.86
N SER A 226 1.16 -29.69 3.86
CA SER A 226 1.72 -30.31 2.66
C SER A 226 1.02 -31.65 2.33
N GLN A 227 1.28 -32.18 1.13
CA GLN A 227 0.93 -33.56 0.82
C GLN A 227 1.90 -34.52 1.52
N GLU A 228 1.48 -35.78 1.73
CA GLU A 228 2.22 -36.77 2.54
C GLU A 228 3.72 -36.82 2.18
N GLY A 229 4.56 -36.38 3.13
CA GLY A 229 6.02 -36.51 3.06
C GLY A 229 6.80 -35.27 2.61
N GLU A 230 6.12 -34.15 2.31
CA GLU A 230 6.79 -32.90 1.96
C GLU A 230 6.79 -31.89 3.13
N SER A 231 7.78 -31.01 3.19
CA SER A 231 7.78 -29.89 4.14
C SER A 231 6.93 -28.73 3.60
N VAL A 232 6.27 -27.99 4.48
CA VAL A 232 5.64 -26.70 4.11
C VAL A 232 6.65 -25.54 4.07
N LEU A 233 7.89 -25.78 4.47
CA LEU A 233 8.95 -24.78 4.48
C LEU A 233 9.70 -24.75 3.15
N GLU A 234 10.04 -23.56 2.72
CA GLU A 234 10.88 -23.35 1.54
C GLU A 234 12.36 -23.66 1.86
N LYS A 235 13.19 -23.57 0.82
CA LYS A 235 14.64 -23.76 0.93
C LYS A 235 15.22 -22.78 1.96
N GLY A 236 15.83 -23.33 3.01
CA GLY A 236 16.36 -22.54 4.13
C GLY A 236 15.39 -22.40 5.30
N ALA A 237 14.51 -23.39 5.49
CA ALA A 237 13.66 -23.53 6.68
C ALA A 237 12.74 -22.33 6.92
N THR A 238 12.32 -21.64 5.86
CA THR A 238 11.54 -20.41 5.96
C THR A 238 10.19 -20.57 5.27
N TYR A 239 9.14 -20.08 5.90
CA TYR A 239 7.84 -19.87 5.28
C TYR A 239 7.59 -18.37 5.17
N SER A 240 7.16 -17.92 3.99
CA SER A 240 6.82 -16.51 3.76
C SER A 240 5.43 -16.38 3.17
N ARG A 241 4.70 -15.33 3.58
CA ARG A 241 3.39 -15.00 3.04
C ARG A 241 3.15 -13.50 3.01
N SER A 242 2.60 -13.03 1.90
CA SER A 242 2.10 -11.67 1.77
C SER A 242 0.57 -11.62 1.81
N SER A 243 0.01 -10.58 2.42
CA SER A 243 -1.43 -10.32 2.37
C SER A 243 -1.73 -8.84 2.59
N THR A 244 -3.01 -8.49 2.72
CA THR A 244 -3.48 -7.13 2.93
C THR A 244 -4.11 -6.97 4.30
N ILE A 245 -4.18 -5.73 4.75
CA ILE A 245 -4.80 -5.33 6.01
C ILE A 245 -5.56 -4.01 5.78
N ASP A 246 -6.78 -3.94 6.27
CA ASP A 246 -7.74 -2.85 6.07
C ASP A 246 -7.98 -2.04 7.35
N ARG A 247 -7.16 -2.24 8.38
CA ARG A 247 -7.22 -1.47 9.63
C ARG A 247 -5.84 -1.16 10.21
N PRO A 248 -5.69 0.00 10.90
CA PRO A 248 -4.46 0.35 11.59
C PRO A 248 -3.99 -0.70 12.59
N ILE A 249 -2.67 -0.89 12.64
CA ILE A 249 -1.99 -1.57 13.75
C ILE A 249 -1.48 -0.50 14.71
N GLU A 250 -2.18 -0.31 15.82
CA GLU A 250 -1.82 0.67 16.85
C GLU A 250 -0.86 0.10 17.90
N ASN A 251 -0.72 -1.22 17.94
CA ASN A 251 0.07 -1.90 18.96
C ASN A 251 1.58 -1.78 18.69
N GLU A 252 2.34 -1.59 19.77
CA GLU A 252 3.82 -1.66 19.75
C GLU A 252 4.33 -3.10 19.84
N ALA A 253 3.43 -4.05 20.11
CA ALA A 253 3.72 -5.46 20.28
C ALA A 253 2.53 -6.31 19.81
N LEU A 254 2.79 -7.44 19.15
CA LEU A 254 1.78 -8.37 18.67
C LEU A 254 2.01 -9.73 19.32
N ASP A 255 0.98 -10.30 19.91
CA ASP A 255 1.02 -11.69 20.35
C ASP A 255 1.00 -12.60 19.10
N PHE A 256 1.93 -13.54 19.07
CA PHE A 256 2.14 -14.46 17.97
C PHE A 256 2.12 -15.89 18.49
N MET A 257 1.34 -16.73 17.83
CA MET A 257 1.24 -18.15 18.09
C MET A 257 1.58 -18.90 16.82
N ILE A 258 2.35 -19.97 16.96
CA ILE A 258 2.69 -20.88 15.87
C ILE A 258 2.56 -22.32 16.36
N GLU A 259 1.83 -23.14 15.61
CA GLU A 259 1.72 -24.57 15.84
C GLU A 259 2.32 -25.32 14.65
N TRP A 260 3.10 -26.35 14.92
CA TRP A 260 3.63 -27.23 13.88
C TRP A 260 3.76 -28.65 14.41
N ASN A 261 3.36 -29.66 13.63
CA ASN A 261 3.51 -31.08 14.01
C ASN A 261 3.05 -31.43 15.46
N ASN A 262 2.00 -30.77 15.98
CA ASN A 262 1.49 -30.86 17.36
C ASN A 262 2.36 -30.20 18.46
N TYR A 263 3.39 -29.44 18.08
CA TYR A 263 4.06 -28.47 18.93
C TYR A 263 3.38 -27.12 18.81
N GLU A 264 3.45 -26.32 19.86
CA GLU A 264 2.94 -24.97 19.91
C GLU A 264 3.99 -24.09 20.57
N GLU A 265 4.15 -22.88 20.03
CA GLU A 265 4.98 -21.87 20.61
C GLU A 265 4.27 -20.50 20.55
N ASN A 266 4.42 -19.73 21.63
CA ASN A 266 3.87 -18.39 21.75
C ASN A 266 5.00 -17.41 22.08
N PHE A 267 5.05 -16.30 21.36
CA PHE A 267 5.99 -15.21 21.63
C PHE A 267 5.40 -13.88 21.16
N THR A 268 6.11 -12.80 21.46
CA THR A 268 5.67 -11.45 21.11
C THR A 268 6.55 -10.89 20.00
N LEU A 269 5.93 -10.38 18.94
CA LEU A 269 6.62 -9.57 17.95
C LEU A 269 6.64 -8.12 18.44
N ILE A 270 7.83 -7.53 18.55
CA ILE A 270 8.00 -6.14 18.98
C ILE A 270 8.22 -5.26 17.77
N LYS A 271 7.53 -4.13 17.74
CA LYS A 271 7.70 -3.11 16.70
C LYS A 271 9.14 -2.60 16.70
N SER A 272 9.78 -2.67 15.54
CA SER A 272 11.14 -2.25 15.32
C SER A 272 11.15 -0.90 14.61
N ASN A 273 11.90 0.06 15.16
CA ASN A 273 12.14 1.36 14.53
C ASN A 273 13.18 1.29 13.39
N LYS A 274 13.38 0.13 12.76
CA LYS A 274 14.26 0.03 11.60
C LYS A 274 13.68 0.90 10.48
N VAL A 275 14.38 2.00 10.20
CA VAL A 275 14.16 2.79 8.98
C VAL A 275 14.79 1.99 7.85
N PHE A 276 13.96 1.47 6.96
CA PHE A 276 14.38 0.82 5.71
C PHE A 276 14.85 1.86 4.69
#